data_AF-A0A7S7VZ16-F1
#
_entry.id   AF-A0A7S7VZ16-F1
#
_cell.length_a   1.000
_cell.length_b   1.000
_cell.length_c   1.000
_cell.angle_alpha   90.00
_cell.angle_beta   90.00
_cell.angle_gamma   90.00
#
_symmetry.space_group_name_H-M   'P 1'
#
loop_
_entity.id
_entity.type
_entity.pdbx_description
1 polymer ?
#
loop_
_entity_poly.entity_id
_entity_poly.type
_entity_poly.pdbx_seq_one_letter_code
_entity_poly.pdbx_strand_id
1 'polypeptide(L)'
;MDEVSLSSSHGHSAIAGKCKQQQNWVEVDDLVRANRRLGRIRQARYELLVALLEHPSPKLARRLVGLERYERPARTAQRRFLKRWVKQG
;
A
#
# COMPACT_ATOMS: atom_id res chain seq x y z
N MET A 1 -13.05 53.74 29.43
CA MET A 1 -13.27 52.29 29.22
C MET A 1 -12.78 52.03 27.82
N ASP A 2 -11.59 51.49 27.67
CA ASP A 2 -11.06 51.09 26.37
C ASP A 2 -10.40 49.73 26.54
N GLU A 3 -11.14 48.71 26.14
CA GLU A 3 -10.77 47.30 26.13
C GLU A 3 -9.74 47.08 25.01
N VAL A 4 -8.49 46.85 25.41
CA VAL A 4 -7.45 46.27 24.56
C VAL A 4 -7.74 44.78 24.42
N SER A 5 -8.36 44.38 23.32
CA SER A 5 -8.45 42.97 22.94
C SER A 5 -7.51 42.66 21.78
N LEU A 6 -6.27 42.30 22.14
CA LEU A 6 -5.30 41.65 21.25
C LEU A 6 -5.61 40.15 21.13
N SER A 7 -5.81 39.72 19.88
CA SER A 7 -5.26 38.50 19.26
C SER A 7 -5.41 37.15 19.98
N SER A 8 -6.06 36.18 19.32
CA SER A 8 -5.59 34.78 19.36
C SER A 8 -6.10 33.98 18.15
N SER A 9 -5.34 34.02 17.06
CA SER A 9 -5.55 33.21 15.85
C SER A 9 -4.42 32.17 15.67
N HIS A 10 -4.10 31.39 16.70
CA HIS A 10 -2.96 30.44 16.65
C HIS A 10 -3.30 28.99 17.08
N GLY A 11 -4.56 28.54 16.92
CA GLY A 11 -4.98 27.18 17.30
C GLY A 11 -4.99 26.11 16.19
N HIS A 12 -5.05 26.51 14.91
CA HIS A 12 -5.38 25.55 13.83
C HIS A 12 -4.18 24.79 13.26
N SER A 13 -2.96 25.34 13.38
CA SER A 13 -1.75 24.79 12.76
C SER A 13 -1.32 23.43 13.35
N ALA A 14 -1.31 23.31 14.69
CA ALA A 14 -0.82 22.11 15.37
C ALA A 14 -1.74 20.89 15.21
N ILE A 15 -3.06 21.11 15.15
CA ILE A 15 -4.05 20.04 14.98
C ILE A 15 -4.02 19.52 13.53
N ALA A 16 -3.90 20.42 12.55
CA ALA A 16 -3.76 20.06 11.15
C ALA A 16 -2.46 19.27 10.86
N GLY A 17 -1.35 19.62 11.52
CA GLY A 17 -0.08 18.90 11.40
C GLY A 17 -0.16 17.46 11.92
N LYS A 18 -0.77 17.25 13.10
CA LYS A 18 -0.94 15.92 13.71
C LYS A 18 -1.83 15.00 12.85
N CYS A 19 -2.90 15.54 12.27
CA CYS A 19 -3.83 14.79 11.42
C CYS A 19 -3.17 14.34 10.11
N LYS A 20 -2.37 15.21 9.47
CA LYS A 20 -1.57 14.86 8.26
C LYS A 20 -0.51 13.80 8.56
N GLN A 21 0.17 13.92 9.70
CA GLN A 21 1.19 12.95 10.10
C GLN A 21 0.58 11.57 10.37
N GLN A 22 -0.55 11.49 11.08
CA GLN A 22 -1.27 10.23 11.28
C GLN A 22 -1.78 9.61 9.97
N GLN A 23 -2.33 10.41 9.05
CA GLN A 23 -2.76 9.93 7.73
C GLN A 23 -1.58 9.36 6.93
N ASN A 24 -0.41 9.98 7.01
CA ASN A 24 0.81 9.50 6.36
C ASN A 24 1.23 8.12 6.92
N TRP A 25 1.24 7.94 8.25
CA TRP A 25 1.57 6.64 8.86
C TRP A 25 0.60 5.52 8.45
N VAL A 26 -0.70 5.81 8.39
CA VAL A 26 -1.72 4.84 7.92
C VAL A 26 -1.47 4.46 6.46
N GLU A 27 -1.11 5.45 5.63
CA GLU A 27 -0.76 5.23 4.23
C GLU A 27 0.48 4.33 4.09
N VAL A 28 1.54 4.57 4.87
CA VAL A 28 2.76 3.73 4.87
C VAL A 28 2.45 2.28 5.29
N ASP A 29 1.64 2.09 6.33
CA ASP A 29 1.24 0.74 6.78
C ASP A 29 0.48 -0.02 5.69
N ASP A 30 -0.41 0.67 4.97
CA ASP A 30 -1.13 0.08 3.84
C ASP A 30 -0.20 -0.33 2.71
N LEU A 31 0.84 0.47 2.41
CA LEU A 31 1.88 0.10 1.45
C LEU A 31 2.66 -1.14 1.91
N VAL A 32 3.09 -1.19 3.18
CA VAL A 32 3.83 -2.32 3.74
C VAL A 32 2.98 -3.60 3.66
N ARG A 33 1.71 -3.52 4.05
CA ARG A 33 0.75 -4.64 3.95
C ARG A 33 0.57 -5.10 2.50
N ALA A 34 0.39 -4.16 1.56
CA ALA A 34 0.24 -4.47 0.14
C ALA A 34 1.48 -5.15 -0.44
N ASN A 35 2.67 -4.65 -0.12
CA ASN A 35 3.94 -5.24 -0.55
C ASN A 35 4.15 -6.63 0.02
N ARG A 36 3.86 -6.83 1.32
CA ARG A 36 3.97 -8.15 1.95
C ARG A 36 3.04 -9.16 1.29
N ARG A 37 1.81 -8.75 0.97
CA ARG A 37 0.84 -9.59 0.24
C ARG A 37 1.35 -9.93 -1.16
N LEU A 38 1.87 -8.94 -1.91
CA LEU A 38 2.44 -9.15 -3.24
C LEU A 38 3.64 -10.09 -3.21
N GLY A 39 4.53 -9.95 -2.23
CA GLY A 39 5.68 -10.83 -2.01
C GLY A 39 5.25 -12.28 -1.81
N ARG A 40 4.26 -12.54 -0.94
CA ARG A 40 3.71 -13.88 -0.73
C ARG A 40 3.11 -14.50 -1.99
N ILE A 41 2.38 -13.71 -2.78
CA ILE A 41 1.80 -14.18 -4.06
C ILE A 41 2.91 -14.57 -5.05
N ARG A 42 3.94 -13.74 -5.17
CA ARG A 42 5.09 -14.03 -6.05
C ARG A 42 5.85 -15.27 -5.60
N GLN A 43 6.11 -15.40 -4.30
CA GLN A 43 6.76 -16.58 -3.74
C GLN A 43 5.99 -17.86 -4.08
N ALA A 44 4.69 -17.89 -3.82
CA ALA A 44 3.85 -19.04 -4.15
C ALA A 44 3.83 -19.33 -5.66
N ARG A 45 3.87 -18.28 -6.51
CA ARG A 45 3.95 -18.45 -7.97
C ARG A 45 5.27 -19.09 -8.39
N TYR A 46 6.40 -18.68 -7.80
CA TYR A 46 7.70 -19.29 -8.09
C TYR A 46 7.74 -20.76 -7.66
N GLU A 47 7.27 -21.08 -6.46
CA GLU A 47 7.18 -22.46 -5.98
C GLU A 47 6.31 -23.34 -6.90
N LEU A 48 5.18 -22.81 -7.37
CA LEU A 48 4.31 -23.51 -8.33
C LEU A 48 4.93 -23.68 -9.71
N LEU A 49 5.75 -22.72 -10.17
CA LEU A 49 6.49 -22.85 -11.43
C LEU A 49 7.55 -23.94 -11.32
N VAL A 50 8.31 -23.98 -10.22
CA VAL A 50 9.28 -25.05 -9.96
C VAL A 50 8.57 -26.40 -9.95
N ALA A 51 7.49 -26.54 -9.17
CA ALA A 51 6.72 -27.78 -9.11
C ALA A 51 6.14 -28.19 -10.48
N LEU A 52 5.72 -27.24 -11.31
CA LEU A 52 5.23 -27.52 -12.66
C LEU A 52 6.35 -28.03 -13.59
N LEU A 53 7.56 -27.48 -13.46
CA LEU A 53 8.71 -27.91 -14.26
C LEU A 53 9.22 -29.30 -13.85
N GLU A 54 9.20 -29.59 -12.55
CA GLU A 54 9.56 -30.91 -12.03
C GLU A 54 8.48 -31.96 -12.36
N HIS A 55 7.20 -31.58 -12.28
CA HIS A 55 6.07 -32.48 -12.45
C HIS A 55 4.96 -31.81 -13.29
N PRO A 56 5.06 -31.84 -14.64
CA PRO A 56 4.10 -31.21 -15.51
C PRO A 56 2.68 -31.71 -15.26
N SER A 57 1.81 -30.80 -14.80
CA SER A 57 0.42 -31.13 -14.45
C SER A 57 -0.54 -30.02 -14.87
N PRO A 58 -1.65 -30.34 -15.57
CA PRO A 58 -2.70 -29.37 -15.88
C PRO A 58 -3.28 -28.66 -14.65
N LYS A 59 -3.27 -29.33 -13.49
CA LYS A 59 -3.75 -28.77 -12.22
C LYS A 59 -2.84 -27.63 -11.73
N LEU A 60 -1.53 -27.79 -11.86
CA LEU A 60 -0.54 -26.77 -11.48
C LEU A 60 -0.60 -25.58 -12.45
N ALA A 61 -0.73 -25.83 -13.75
CA ALA A 61 -0.93 -24.78 -14.75
C ALA A 61 -2.18 -23.93 -14.47
N ARG A 62 -3.32 -24.57 -14.15
CA ARG A 62 -4.54 -23.84 -13.75
C ARG A 62 -4.36 -23.01 -12.48
N ARG A 63 -3.65 -23.54 -11.48
CA ARG A 63 -3.32 -22.80 -10.25
C ARG A 63 -2.45 -21.57 -10.52
N LEU A 64 -1.47 -21.68 -11.42
CA LEU A 64 -0.61 -20.56 -11.85
C LEU A 64 -1.41 -19.45 -12.54
N VAL A 65 -2.34 -19.81 -13.42
CA VAL A 65 -3.26 -18.84 -14.06
C VAL A 65 -4.14 -18.18 -12.99
N GLY A 66 -4.67 -18.97 -12.04
CA GLY A 66 -5.48 -18.46 -10.95
C GLY A 66 -4.75 -17.46 -10.03
N LEU A 67 -3.47 -17.70 -9.75
CA LEU A 67 -2.62 -16.80 -8.93
C LEU A 67 -2.42 -15.43 -9.58
N GLU A 68 -2.39 -15.36 -10.91
CA GLU A 68 -2.24 -14.11 -11.64
C GLU A 68 -3.39 -13.13 -11.36
N ARG A 69 -4.60 -13.66 -11.08
CA ARG A 69 -5.78 -12.88 -10.66
C ARG A 69 -5.54 -12.08 -9.38
N TYR A 70 -4.69 -12.59 -8.47
CA TYR A 70 -4.38 -11.94 -7.21
C TYR A 70 -3.15 -11.04 -7.29
N GLU A 71 -2.19 -11.35 -8.18
CA GLU A 71 -1.00 -10.53 -8.36
C GLU A 71 -1.33 -9.16 -8.98
N ARG A 72 -2.18 -9.13 -10.01
CA ARG A 72 -2.51 -7.90 -10.76
C ARG A 72 -3.12 -6.81 -9.87
N PRO A 73 -4.12 -7.07 -9.00
CA PRO A 73 -4.66 -6.07 -8.09
C PRO A 73 -3.64 -5.57 -7.06
N ALA A 74 -2.84 -6.49 -6.48
CA ALA A 74 -1.82 -6.12 -5.50
C ALA A 74 -0.75 -5.19 -6.11
N ARG A 75 -0.28 -5.49 -7.32
CA ARG A 75 0.64 -4.63 -8.08
C ARG A 75 0.02 -3.27 -8.42
N THR A 76 -1.25 -3.26 -8.80
CA THR A 76 -1.99 -2.01 -9.09
C THR A 76 -2.10 -1.12 -7.86
N ALA A 77 -2.44 -1.69 -6.71
CA ALA A 77 -2.52 -0.97 -5.43
C ALA A 77 -1.17 -0.35 -5.05
N GLN A 78 -0.09 -1.12 -5.14
CA GLN A 78 1.28 -0.64 -4.90
C GLN A 78 1.64 0.53 -5.82
N ARG A 79 1.40 0.41 -7.14
CA ARG A 79 1.69 1.49 -8.10
C ARG A 79 0.88 2.76 -7.80
N ARG A 80 -0.41 2.62 -7.47
CA ARG A 80 -1.27 3.75 -7.11
C ARG A 80 -0.76 4.46 -5.86
N PHE A 81 -0.29 3.69 -4.87
CA PHE A 81 0.34 4.26 -3.68
C PHE A 81 1.60 5.05 -4.02
N LEU A 82 2.57 4.42 -4.69
CA LEU A 82 3.85 5.06 -5.02
C LEU A 82 3.65 6.33 -5.87
N LYS A 83 2.70 6.31 -6.82
CA LYS A 83 2.37 7.49 -7.62
C LYS A 83 1.81 8.63 -6.79
N ARG A 84 1.02 8.36 -5.75
CA ARG A 84 0.53 9.38 -4.81
C ARG A 84 1.68 9.91 -3.95
N TRP A 85 2.55 9.03 -3.46
CA TRP A 85 3.69 9.40 -2.63
C TRP A 85 4.67 10.32 -3.37
N VAL A 86 5.03 9.98 -4.60
CA VAL A 86 5.93 10.81 -5.44
C VAL A 86 5.33 12.18 -5.78
N LYS A 87 4.00 12.34 -5.74
CA LYS A 87 3.35 13.65 -5.93
C LYS A 87 3.31 14.50 -4.67
N GLN A 88 3.48 13.88 -3.50
CA GLN A 88 3.43 14.56 -2.20
C GLN A 88 4.81 15.03 -1.72
N GLY A 89 5.89 14.43 -2.22
CA GLY A 89 7.28 14.90 -2.04
C GLY A 89 7.70 15.81 -3.18
#